data_AF-A0A2T4VJQ2-F1
#
_entry.id   AF-A0A2T4VJQ2-F1
#
_cell.length_a   1.000
_cell.length_b   1.000
_cell.length_c   1.000
_cell.angle_alpha   90.00
_cell.angle_beta   90.00
_cell.angle_gamma   90.00
#
_symmetry.space_group_name_H-M   'P 1'
#
loop_
_entity.id
_entity.type
_entity.pdbx_description
1 polymer ?
#
loop_
_entity_poly.entity_id
_entity_poly.type
_entity_poly.pdbx_seq_one_letter_code
_entity_poly.pdbx_strand_id
1 'polypeptide(L)'
;MGTFWFQAEVEEGGVTSSSLGLERSEHRGLSPKVFRLSIRDGEGYLGYVTSFFNVLGLFGSVPHQSYHYIGVDCADVLMAARARWMGKPLERDFNVAALVEELPSAATVQLRQGSPERAVSIGEGVRPGELLAVRYPGGKQFQHVGVFYSDANANGLLDADDLVLHARPGAIHLSRLGEGRFDGEVALLRLERSRPPR
;
A
#
# COMPACT_ATOMS: atom_id res chain seq x y z
N MET A 1 9.86 3.64 9.54
CA MET A 1 9.74 3.27 8.11
C MET A 1 9.17 4.45 7.34
N GLY A 2 9.31 4.47 6.02
CA GLY A 2 8.72 5.48 5.15
C GLY A 2 9.71 6.18 4.24
N THR A 3 9.18 7.12 3.47
CA THR A 3 9.94 7.89 2.49
C THR A 3 10.02 9.35 2.89
N PHE A 4 11.22 9.92 2.71
CA PHE A 4 11.56 11.29 3.05
C PHE A 4 12.30 11.94 1.88
N TRP A 5 12.08 13.24 1.69
CA TRP A 5 12.75 14.06 0.69
C TRP A 5 13.58 15.11 1.38
N PHE A 6 14.80 15.33 0.87
CA PHE A 6 15.72 16.31 1.44
C PHE A 6 16.24 17.25 0.36
N GLN A 7 16.42 18.50 0.76
CA GLN A 7 17.20 19.49 0.06
C GLN A 7 18.40 19.83 0.96
N ALA A 8 19.60 19.74 0.40
CA ALA A 8 20.81 20.19 1.07
C ALA A 8 21.07 21.65 0.67
N GLU A 9 21.44 22.48 1.64
CA GLU A 9 21.84 23.87 1.43
C GLU A 9 23.22 24.08 2.04
N VAL A 10 24.07 24.82 1.33
CA VAL A 10 25.42 25.18 1.76
C VAL A 10 25.58 26.68 1.63
N GLU A 11 26.01 27.33 2.70
CA GLU A 11 26.38 28.73 2.73
C GLU A 11 27.90 28.86 2.78
N GLU A 12 28.48 29.55 1.79
CA GLU A 12 29.90 29.82 1.72
C GLU A 12 30.13 31.25 1.22
N GLY A 13 30.90 32.05 1.98
CA GLY A 13 31.23 33.42 1.57
C GLY A 13 30.02 34.35 1.36
N GLY A 14 28.89 34.09 2.03
CA GLY A 14 27.64 34.83 1.86
C GLY A 14 26.80 34.42 0.64
N VAL A 15 27.20 33.36 -0.07
CA VAL A 15 26.43 32.75 -1.16
C VAL A 15 25.81 31.45 -0.67
N THR A 16 24.50 31.31 -0.82
CA THR A 16 23.78 30.05 -0.58
C THR A 16 23.66 29.28 -1.89
N SER A 17 24.04 28.02 -1.87
CA SER A 17 23.80 27.05 -2.95
C SER A 17 22.97 25.89 -2.41
N SER A 18 22.12 25.29 -3.26
CA SER A 18 21.24 24.21 -2.84
C SER A 18 21.18 23.07 -3.85
N SER A 19 20.92 21.86 -3.35
CA SER A 19 20.51 20.74 -4.19
C SER A 19 19.08 20.95 -4.68
N LEU A 20 18.62 20.08 -5.59
CA LEU A 20 17.22 20.09 -6.01
C LEU A 20 16.31 19.84 -4.80
N GLY A 21 15.25 20.64 -4.68
CA GLY A 21 14.23 20.54 -3.66
C GLY A 21 12.85 20.94 -4.18
N LEU A 22 12.10 21.70 -3.38
CA LEU A 22 10.70 22.05 -3.66
C LEU A 22 10.52 22.86 -4.95
N GLU A 23 11.54 23.61 -5.37
CA GLU A 23 11.56 24.38 -6.62
C GLU A 23 11.54 23.49 -7.87
N ARG A 24 11.72 22.17 -7.72
CA ARG A 24 11.54 21.16 -8.77
C ARG A 24 10.22 20.42 -8.66
N SER A 25 9.19 21.08 -8.15
CA SER A 25 7.82 20.59 -8.22
C SER A 25 7.17 21.01 -9.53
N GLU A 26 6.66 20.05 -10.28
CA GLU A 26 5.96 20.28 -11.55
C GLU A 26 4.51 19.78 -11.47
N HIS A 27 3.78 19.78 -12.59
CA HIS A 27 2.41 19.30 -12.68
C HIS A 27 2.21 17.83 -12.23
N ARG A 28 3.28 17.03 -12.20
CA ARG A 28 3.25 15.63 -11.71
C ARG A 28 3.66 15.49 -10.24
N GLY A 29 3.99 16.59 -9.57
CA GLY A 29 4.52 16.65 -8.21
C GLY A 29 6.03 16.83 -8.16
N LEU A 30 6.64 16.46 -7.04
CA LEU A 30 8.07 16.65 -6.77
C LEU A 30 8.93 15.80 -7.71
N SER A 31 9.93 16.42 -8.34
CA SER A 31 10.80 15.72 -9.29
C SER A 31 11.47 14.48 -8.66
N PRO A 32 11.51 13.33 -9.36
CA PRO A 32 12.27 12.15 -8.91
C PRO A 32 13.78 12.37 -8.77
N LYS A 33 14.30 13.53 -9.20
CA LYS A 33 15.70 13.94 -9.05
C LYS A 33 16.00 14.56 -7.68
N VAL A 34 14.98 14.92 -6.90
CA VAL A 34 15.16 15.37 -5.50
C VAL A 34 15.66 14.18 -4.68
N PHE A 35 16.63 14.44 -3.80
CA PHE A 35 17.22 13.39 -2.98
C PHE A 35 16.15 12.77 -2.07
N ARG A 36 16.08 11.43 -2.08
CA ARG A 36 15.05 10.66 -1.40
C ARG A 36 15.62 9.48 -0.66
N LEU A 37 15.23 9.34 0.60
CA LEU A 37 15.53 8.18 1.44
C LEU A 37 14.24 7.40 1.71
N SER A 38 14.22 6.12 1.37
CA SER A 38 13.10 5.21 1.64
C SER A 38 13.56 4.10 2.58
N ILE A 39 12.99 4.06 3.80
CA ILE A 39 13.28 3.08 4.84
C ILE A 39 12.14 2.07 4.89
N ARG A 40 12.46 0.78 4.84
CA ARG A 40 11.50 -0.32 4.87
C ARG A 40 11.80 -1.30 5.99
N ASP A 41 10.78 -2.05 6.40
CA ASP A 41 10.92 -3.18 7.30
C ASP A 41 10.91 -4.50 6.52
N GLY A 42 12.11 -4.99 6.20
CA GLY A 42 12.33 -6.25 5.49
C GLY A 42 12.43 -6.12 3.96
N GLU A 43 12.79 -7.25 3.33
CA GLU A 43 13.11 -7.36 1.90
C GLU A 43 11.94 -7.89 1.04
N GLY A 44 10.89 -8.39 1.69
CA GLY A 44 9.70 -8.95 1.05
C GLY A 44 8.71 -7.89 0.58
N TYR A 45 7.61 -8.33 -0.01
CA TYR A 45 6.53 -7.46 -0.48
C TYR A 45 6.06 -6.47 0.59
N LEU A 46 5.74 -6.95 1.80
CA LEU A 46 5.33 -6.10 2.91
C LEU A 46 6.36 -5.03 3.25
N GLY A 47 7.66 -5.35 3.23
CA GLY A 47 8.71 -4.37 3.41
C GLY A 47 8.65 -3.27 2.35
N TYR A 48 8.46 -3.62 1.08
CA TYR A 48 8.23 -2.62 0.02
C TYR A 48 6.94 -1.83 0.18
N VAL A 49 5.89 -2.38 0.80
CA VAL A 49 4.69 -1.60 1.13
C VAL A 49 5.02 -0.58 2.22
N THR A 50 5.81 -0.97 3.23
CA THR A 50 6.19 -0.06 4.32
C THR A 50 7.10 1.09 3.90
N SER A 51 7.83 1.00 2.78
CA SER A 51 8.59 2.16 2.30
C SER A 51 7.69 3.33 1.90
N PHE A 52 6.40 3.10 1.71
CA PHE A 52 5.43 4.14 1.36
C PHE A 52 4.88 4.92 2.57
N PHE A 53 5.24 4.58 3.82
CA PHE A 53 4.89 5.45 4.95
C PHE A 53 5.35 6.90 4.65
N ASN A 54 4.54 7.89 5.03
CA ASN A 54 4.72 9.32 4.73
C ASN A 54 4.58 9.74 3.25
N VAL A 55 4.27 8.82 2.33
CA VAL A 55 3.83 9.21 0.99
C VAL A 55 2.39 9.73 1.04
N LEU A 56 2.12 10.85 0.41
CA LEU A 56 0.81 11.48 0.38
C LEU A 56 -0.24 10.55 -0.26
N GLY A 57 -1.40 10.43 0.40
CA GLY A 57 -2.58 9.85 -0.23
C GLY A 57 -3.10 10.76 -1.35
N LEU A 58 -3.09 10.28 -2.58
CA LEU A 58 -3.54 11.01 -3.77
C LEU A 58 -4.53 10.15 -4.54
N PHE A 59 -5.82 10.48 -4.43
CA PHE A 59 -6.88 9.73 -5.12
C PHE A 59 -6.73 9.83 -6.64
N GLY A 60 -6.73 8.70 -7.34
CA GLY A 60 -6.50 8.66 -8.78
C GLY A 60 -5.06 9.04 -9.14
N SER A 61 -4.10 8.64 -8.29
CA SER A 61 -2.69 8.72 -8.64
C SER A 61 -2.41 8.01 -9.97
N VAL A 62 -1.38 8.46 -10.67
CA VAL A 62 -0.92 7.83 -11.92
C VAL A 62 0.36 7.03 -11.68
N PRO A 63 0.80 6.13 -12.59
CA PRO A 63 1.85 5.17 -12.28
C PRO A 63 3.19 5.86 -11.99
N HIS A 64 3.42 6.99 -12.65
CA HIS A 64 4.57 7.85 -12.39
C HIS A 64 4.60 8.34 -10.94
N GLN A 65 3.48 8.83 -10.42
CA GLN A 65 3.42 9.36 -9.05
C GLN A 65 3.65 8.23 -8.04
N SER A 66 2.96 7.12 -8.24
CA SER A 66 2.99 5.96 -7.35
C SER A 66 4.37 5.31 -7.35
N TYR A 67 4.97 5.06 -8.52
CA TYR A 67 6.29 4.43 -8.63
C TYR A 67 7.43 5.30 -8.06
N HIS A 68 7.26 6.62 -8.11
CA HIS A 68 8.23 7.60 -7.59
C HIS A 68 7.86 8.15 -6.21
N TYR A 69 7.00 7.48 -5.44
CA TYR A 69 6.64 7.86 -4.07
C TYR A 69 6.04 9.28 -3.94
N ILE A 70 5.57 9.90 -5.02
CA ILE A 70 5.10 11.29 -5.01
C ILE A 70 3.70 11.36 -4.36
N GLY A 71 2.84 10.42 -4.72
CA GLY A 71 1.50 10.27 -4.19
C GLY A 71 0.94 8.94 -4.64
N VAL A 72 0.05 8.37 -3.82
CA VAL A 72 -0.53 7.04 -4.06
C VAL A 72 -1.99 6.98 -3.66
N ASP A 73 -2.79 6.18 -4.37
CA ASP A 73 -4.07 5.71 -3.88
C ASP A 73 -3.99 4.29 -3.28
N CYS A 74 -5.13 3.76 -2.83
CA CYS A 74 -5.21 2.47 -2.16
C CYS A 74 -4.77 1.27 -3.01
N ALA A 75 -5.03 1.26 -4.31
CA ALA A 75 -4.66 0.15 -5.19
C ALA A 75 -3.24 0.35 -5.73
N ASP A 76 -2.93 1.58 -6.14
CA ASP A 76 -1.65 1.95 -6.70
C ASP A 76 -0.50 1.78 -5.72
N VAL A 77 -0.67 2.07 -4.42
CA VAL A 77 0.40 1.87 -3.43
C VAL A 77 0.83 0.40 -3.38
N LEU A 78 -0.14 -0.51 -3.43
CA LEU A 78 0.09 -1.94 -3.34
C LEU A 78 0.76 -2.47 -4.61
N MET A 79 0.38 -1.94 -5.77
CA MET A 79 0.97 -2.34 -7.06
C MET A 79 2.32 -1.68 -7.31
N ALA A 80 2.53 -0.43 -6.89
CA ALA A 80 3.83 0.23 -6.93
C ALA A 80 4.83 -0.49 -6.02
N ALA A 81 4.44 -0.85 -4.79
CA ALA A 81 5.25 -1.68 -3.90
C ALA A 81 5.62 -3.02 -4.56
N ARG A 82 4.67 -3.69 -5.22
CA ARG A 82 4.92 -4.94 -5.94
C ARG A 82 5.88 -4.76 -7.10
N ALA A 83 5.67 -3.74 -7.93
CA ALA A 83 6.54 -3.43 -9.06
C ALA A 83 7.99 -3.20 -8.59
N ARG A 84 8.16 -2.40 -7.53
CA ARG A 84 9.48 -2.16 -6.92
C ARG A 84 10.09 -3.43 -6.31
N TRP A 85 9.30 -4.29 -5.67
CA TRP A 85 9.76 -5.57 -5.14
C TRP A 85 10.28 -6.50 -6.24
N MET A 86 9.58 -6.52 -7.38
CA MET A 86 9.94 -7.29 -8.56
C MET A 86 11.05 -6.65 -9.40
N GLY A 87 11.46 -5.41 -9.09
CA GLY A 87 12.44 -4.67 -9.88
C GLY A 87 11.94 -4.26 -11.27
N LYS A 88 10.62 -4.04 -11.42
CA LYS A 88 9.97 -3.68 -12.68
C LYS A 88 9.30 -2.30 -12.57
N PRO A 89 9.16 -1.56 -13.68
CA PRO A 89 8.34 -0.35 -13.70
C PRO A 89 6.86 -0.68 -13.47
N LEU A 90 6.10 0.31 -12.99
CA LEU A 90 4.63 0.26 -12.97
C LEU A 90 4.11 0.81 -14.31
N GLU A 91 3.52 -0.06 -15.12
CA GLU A 91 3.23 0.25 -16.54
C GLU A 91 1.84 0.85 -16.78
N ARG A 92 0.91 0.70 -15.83
CA ARG A 92 -0.46 1.23 -15.92
C ARG A 92 -1.06 1.48 -14.54
N ASP A 93 -2.19 2.17 -14.55
CA ASP A 93 -3.03 2.43 -13.38
C ASP A 93 -3.77 1.18 -12.95
N PHE A 94 -3.96 1.03 -11.64
CA PHE A 94 -4.79 -0.03 -11.07
C PHE A 94 -5.89 0.58 -10.22
N ASN A 95 -7.13 0.15 -10.45
CA ASN A 95 -8.22 0.36 -9.51
C ASN A 95 -8.55 -0.95 -8.78
N VAL A 96 -9.30 -0.86 -7.69
CA VAL A 96 -9.62 -2.03 -6.86
C VAL A 96 -10.41 -3.11 -7.63
N ALA A 97 -11.31 -2.71 -8.54
CA ALA A 97 -12.06 -3.66 -9.34
C ALA A 97 -11.14 -4.47 -10.27
N ALA A 98 -10.18 -3.81 -10.93
CA ALA A 98 -9.18 -4.48 -11.76
C ALA A 98 -8.34 -5.47 -10.95
N LEU A 99 -7.95 -5.13 -9.72
CA LEU A 99 -7.22 -6.06 -8.85
C LEU A 99 -8.03 -7.32 -8.55
N VAL A 100 -9.34 -7.19 -8.29
CA VAL A 100 -10.23 -8.33 -8.01
C VAL A 100 -10.43 -9.21 -9.25
N GLU A 101 -10.46 -8.62 -10.45
CA GLU A 101 -10.61 -9.36 -11.71
C GLU A 101 -9.32 -10.12 -12.10
N GLU A 102 -8.16 -9.55 -11.80
CA GLU A 102 -6.87 -10.05 -12.30
C GLU A 102 -6.12 -10.94 -11.31
N LEU A 103 -6.34 -10.76 -10.00
CA LEU A 103 -5.64 -11.53 -8.98
C LEU A 103 -6.45 -12.76 -8.57
N PRO A 104 -5.79 -13.92 -8.36
CA PRO A 104 -6.45 -15.09 -7.80
C PRO A 104 -7.11 -14.79 -6.45
N SER A 105 -8.41 -15.06 -6.34
CA SER A 105 -9.14 -14.97 -5.07
C SER A 105 -9.04 -16.30 -4.30
N ALA A 106 -8.66 -16.22 -3.03
CA ALA A 106 -8.67 -17.35 -2.11
C ALA A 106 -10.07 -17.64 -1.59
N ALA A 107 -10.80 -16.58 -1.25
CA ALA A 107 -12.17 -16.65 -0.73
C ALA A 107 -12.82 -15.27 -0.77
N THR A 108 -14.16 -15.28 -0.65
CA THR A 108 -14.95 -14.08 -0.37
C THR A 108 -15.71 -14.29 0.93
N VAL A 109 -15.61 -13.32 1.83
CA VAL A 109 -16.20 -13.36 3.18
C VAL A 109 -16.92 -12.07 3.50
N GLN A 110 -17.95 -12.16 4.34
CA GLN A 110 -18.64 -10.98 4.85
C GLN A 110 -17.98 -10.56 6.16
N LEU A 111 -17.50 -9.32 6.24
CA LEU A 111 -16.97 -8.72 7.47
C LEU A 111 -18.00 -7.80 8.12
N ARG A 112 -18.04 -7.82 9.45
CA ARG A 112 -18.76 -6.88 10.31
C ARG A 112 -17.87 -6.50 11.48
N GLN A 113 -17.70 -5.19 11.72
CA GLN A 113 -16.80 -4.65 12.73
C GLN A 113 -15.40 -5.29 12.66
N GLY A 114 -14.89 -5.50 11.44
CA GLY A 114 -13.59 -6.12 11.20
C GLY A 114 -13.50 -7.63 11.43
N SER A 115 -14.57 -8.30 11.84
CA SER A 115 -14.58 -9.76 12.00
C SER A 115 -15.37 -10.46 10.88
N PRO A 116 -14.86 -11.57 10.31
CA PRO A 116 -15.59 -12.31 9.30
C PRO A 116 -16.73 -13.14 9.92
N GLU A 117 -17.88 -13.22 9.23
CA GLU A 117 -19.03 -14.04 9.68
C GLU A 117 -18.72 -15.54 9.73
N ARG A 118 -17.74 -15.98 8.94
CA ARG A 118 -17.21 -17.35 8.94
C ARG A 118 -15.73 -17.27 9.28
N ALA A 119 -15.27 -18.16 10.16
CA ALA A 119 -13.87 -18.21 10.57
C ALA A 119 -12.94 -18.34 9.34
N VAL A 120 -11.92 -17.49 9.28
CA VAL A 120 -10.86 -17.54 8.27
C VAL A 120 -9.55 -17.78 9.00
N SER A 121 -8.92 -18.92 8.74
CA SER A 121 -7.61 -19.21 9.34
C SER A 121 -6.53 -18.32 8.73
N ILE A 122 -5.64 -17.82 9.58
CA ILE A 122 -4.39 -17.19 9.18
C ILE A 122 -3.41 -18.31 8.80
N GLY A 123 -2.67 -18.14 7.70
CA GLY A 123 -1.83 -19.17 7.09
C GLY A 123 -2.46 -19.83 5.87
N GLU A 124 -3.58 -20.53 6.06
CA GLU A 124 -4.28 -21.23 4.97
C GLU A 124 -5.28 -20.33 4.24
N GLY A 125 -6.12 -19.61 4.98
CA GLY A 125 -7.13 -18.71 4.43
C GLY A 125 -6.56 -17.38 3.96
N VAL A 126 -5.84 -16.69 4.85
CA VAL A 126 -5.14 -15.41 4.56
C VAL A 126 -3.72 -15.43 5.11
N ARG A 127 -2.76 -14.86 4.38
CA ARG A 127 -1.36 -14.71 4.83
C ARG A 127 -0.88 -13.27 4.83
N PRO A 128 0.08 -12.90 5.68
CA PRO A 128 0.75 -11.61 5.59
C PRO A 128 1.23 -11.32 4.16
N GLY A 129 0.84 -10.18 3.63
CA GLY A 129 1.12 -9.77 2.24
C GLY A 129 0.00 -10.06 1.23
N GLU A 130 -1.05 -10.80 1.61
CA GLU A 130 -2.25 -10.97 0.78
C GLU A 130 -3.20 -9.77 0.93
N LEU A 131 -4.02 -9.52 -0.09
CA LEU A 131 -4.84 -8.31 -0.15
C LEU A 131 -6.26 -8.57 0.36
N LEU A 132 -6.82 -7.57 1.03
CA LEU A 132 -8.23 -7.51 1.43
C LEU A 132 -8.88 -6.43 0.57
N ALA A 133 -9.64 -6.80 -0.44
CA ALA A 133 -10.44 -5.87 -1.23
C ALA A 133 -11.87 -5.86 -0.71
N VAL A 134 -12.40 -4.70 -0.30
CA VAL A 134 -13.74 -4.56 0.25
C VAL A 134 -14.71 -3.92 -0.74
N ARG A 135 -15.88 -4.56 -0.88
CA ARG A 135 -17.11 -4.01 -1.43
C ARG A 135 -18.02 -3.60 -0.28
N TYR A 136 -18.15 -2.30 -0.06
CA TYR A 136 -19.01 -1.75 0.99
C TYR A 136 -20.49 -2.08 0.77
N PRO A 137 -21.30 -2.16 1.83
CA PRO A 137 -22.76 -2.35 1.71
C PRO A 137 -23.39 -1.33 0.74
N GLY A 138 -24.22 -1.83 -0.18
CA GLY A 138 -24.84 -1.01 -1.24
C GLY A 138 -23.93 -0.65 -2.41
N GLY A 139 -22.65 -1.02 -2.36
CA GLY A 139 -21.68 -0.83 -3.42
C GLY A 139 -21.90 -1.74 -4.62
N LYS A 140 -21.69 -1.22 -5.83
CA LYS A 140 -21.75 -2.01 -7.08
C LYS A 140 -20.43 -2.68 -7.45
N GLN A 141 -19.31 -2.18 -6.93
CA GLN A 141 -17.95 -2.63 -7.21
C GLN A 141 -17.11 -2.60 -5.93
N PHE A 142 -15.97 -3.27 -5.91
CA PHE A 142 -15.00 -3.14 -4.82
C PHE A 142 -14.38 -1.74 -4.84
N GLN A 143 -14.27 -1.09 -3.69
CA GLN A 143 -13.90 0.34 -3.61
C GLN A 143 -12.63 0.62 -2.83
N HIS A 144 -12.20 -0.30 -1.97
CA HIS A 144 -11.02 -0.09 -1.15
C HIS A 144 -10.24 -1.39 -1.01
N VAL A 145 -8.92 -1.27 -0.85
CA VAL A 145 -8.03 -2.41 -0.66
C VAL A 145 -6.98 -2.10 0.39
N GLY A 146 -6.60 -3.13 1.13
CA GLY A 146 -5.44 -3.12 2.03
C GLY A 146 -4.67 -4.42 1.89
N VAL A 147 -3.53 -4.50 2.57
CA VAL A 147 -2.75 -5.74 2.68
C VAL A 147 -2.78 -6.21 4.12
N PHE A 148 -3.07 -7.49 4.31
CA PHE A 148 -2.99 -8.13 5.62
C PHE A 148 -1.55 -8.06 6.14
N TYR A 149 -1.35 -7.48 7.31
CA TYR A 149 -0.02 -7.26 7.86
C TYR A 149 0.36 -8.34 8.86
N SER A 150 -0.47 -8.58 9.88
CA SER A 150 -0.15 -9.57 10.92
C SER A 150 -1.37 -9.98 11.74
N ASP A 151 -1.30 -11.22 12.25
CA ASP A 151 -2.08 -11.69 13.39
C ASP A 151 -1.66 -10.91 14.65
N ALA A 152 -2.51 -10.01 15.14
CA ALA A 152 -2.12 -9.09 16.20
C ALA A 152 -2.28 -9.68 17.61
N ASN A 153 -3.23 -10.60 17.77
CA ASN A 153 -3.56 -11.21 19.06
C ASN A 153 -3.10 -12.69 19.15
N ALA A 154 -2.45 -13.20 18.10
CA ALA A 154 -1.88 -14.54 17.99
C ALA A 154 -2.90 -15.67 18.14
N ASN A 155 -4.16 -15.45 17.72
CA ASN A 155 -5.21 -16.45 17.83
C ASN A 155 -5.34 -17.35 16.57
N GLY A 156 -4.61 -17.04 15.50
CA GLY A 156 -4.59 -17.81 14.25
C GLY A 156 -5.84 -17.62 13.37
N LEU A 157 -6.71 -16.67 13.68
CA LEU A 157 -7.95 -16.39 12.99
C LEU A 157 -8.03 -14.91 12.59
N LEU A 158 -8.48 -14.64 11.37
CA LEU A 158 -8.70 -13.27 10.94
C LEU A 158 -9.81 -12.64 11.78
N ASP A 159 -9.51 -11.56 12.50
CA ASP A 159 -10.48 -10.84 13.32
C ASP A 159 -10.26 -9.32 13.40
N ALA A 160 -11.05 -8.66 14.24
CA ALA A 160 -11.05 -7.20 14.38
C ALA A 160 -9.73 -6.62 14.92
N ASP A 161 -8.93 -7.37 15.68
CA ASP A 161 -7.68 -6.90 16.28
C ASP A 161 -6.52 -6.91 15.28
N ASP A 162 -6.63 -7.70 14.21
CA ASP A 162 -5.56 -7.88 13.25
C ASP A 162 -5.18 -6.62 12.50
N LEU A 163 -3.92 -6.56 12.09
CA LEU A 163 -3.38 -5.38 11.44
C LEU A 163 -3.50 -5.45 9.92
N VAL A 164 -3.94 -4.35 9.34
CA VAL A 164 -4.01 -4.12 7.90
C VAL A 164 -3.24 -2.85 7.54
N LEU A 165 -2.42 -2.92 6.49
CA LEU A 165 -1.78 -1.76 5.87
C LEU A 165 -2.64 -1.26 4.71
N HIS A 166 -3.03 0.00 4.74
CA HIS A 166 -3.81 0.58 3.64
C HIS A 166 -3.66 2.11 3.59
N ALA A 167 -4.08 2.70 2.47
CA ALA A 167 -4.11 4.15 2.29
C ALA A 167 -5.56 4.65 2.17
N ARG A 168 -5.92 5.70 2.92
CA ARG A 168 -7.22 6.38 2.82
C ARG A 168 -7.26 7.70 3.59
N PRO A 169 -7.92 8.74 3.05
CA PRO A 169 -7.34 9.67 2.07
C PRO A 169 -5.95 10.25 2.46
N GLY A 170 -5.45 9.97 3.66
CA GLY A 170 -4.08 10.25 4.07
C GLY A 170 -3.08 9.20 3.58
N ALA A 171 -1.86 9.32 4.08
CA ALA A 171 -0.76 8.42 3.81
C ALA A 171 -1.10 6.97 4.19
N ILE A 172 -0.33 6.02 3.64
CA ILE A 172 -0.39 4.64 4.09
C ILE A 172 -0.14 4.56 5.60
N HIS A 173 -0.96 3.78 6.28
CA HIS A 173 -0.89 3.58 7.71
C HIS A 173 -1.27 2.15 8.08
N LEU A 174 -0.91 1.75 9.30
CA LEU A 174 -1.44 0.56 9.95
C LEU A 174 -2.73 0.93 10.67
N SER A 175 -3.72 0.07 10.57
CA SER A 175 -4.90 0.10 11.43
C SER A 175 -5.28 -1.32 11.82
N ARG A 176 -6.05 -1.45 12.91
CA ARG A 176 -6.77 -2.69 13.21
C ARG A 176 -7.88 -2.89 12.20
N LEU A 177 -8.21 -4.13 11.85
CA LEU A 177 -9.24 -4.43 10.87
C LEU A 177 -10.62 -3.89 11.30
N GLY A 178 -10.92 -3.91 12.61
CA GLY A 178 -12.12 -3.31 13.20
C GLY A 178 -12.21 -1.79 13.06
N GLU A 179 -11.08 -1.10 12.90
CA GLU A 179 -10.98 0.36 12.76
C GLU A 179 -10.72 0.79 11.29
N GLY A 180 -10.14 -0.12 10.50
CA GLY A 180 -9.70 0.10 9.12
C GLY A 180 -10.84 0.23 8.12
N ARG A 181 -12.10 0.15 8.57
CA ARG A 181 -13.34 0.23 7.77
C ARG A 181 -13.32 -0.74 6.59
N PHE A 182 -13.25 -2.03 6.88
CA PHE A 182 -13.36 -3.13 5.90
C PHE A 182 -14.70 -3.89 6.00
N ASP A 183 -15.71 -3.28 6.63
CA ASP A 183 -17.04 -3.86 6.74
C ASP A 183 -17.75 -3.93 5.38
N GLY A 184 -18.25 -5.11 5.04
CA GLY A 184 -18.76 -5.40 3.71
C GLY A 184 -18.31 -6.77 3.24
N GLU A 185 -18.47 -6.98 1.94
CA GLU A 185 -17.98 -8.19 1.30
C GLU A 185 -16.51 -8.01 0.95
N VAL A 186 -15.66 -8.88 1.48
CA VAL A 186 -14.21 -8.81 1.32
C VAL A 186 -13.72 -9.99 0.50
N ALA A 187 -13.05 -9.69 -0.59
CA ALA A 187 -12.30 -10.66 -1.37
C ALA A 187 -10.86 -10.73 -0.85
N LEU A 188 -10.41 -11.94 -0.54
CA LEU A 188 -9.04 -12.24 -0.11
C LEU A 188 -8.22 -12.59 -1.34
N LEU A 189 -7.37 -11.67 -1.80
CA LEU A 189 -6.65 -11.79 -3.07
C LEU A 189 -5.20 -12.20 -2.85
N ARG A 190 -4.69 -13.06 -3.72
CA ARG A 190 -3.32 -13.56 -3.69
C ARG A 190 -2.47 -12.85 -4.73
N LEU A 191 -1.45 -12.15 -4.26
CA LEU A 191 -0.28 -11.83 -5.07
C LEU A 191 0.52 -13.13 -5.19
N GLU A 192 0.67 -13.71 -6.37
CA GLU A 192 1.23 -15.07 -6.57
C GLU A 192 2.49 -15.42 -5.75
N ARG A 193 2.70 -16.73 -5.51
CA ARG A 193 3.78 -17.32 -4.72
C ARG A 193 5.17 -16.84 -5.19
N SER A 194 5.85 -16.11 -4.30
CA SER A 194 7.32 -16.01 -4.15
C SER A 194 8.14 -15.67 -5.40
N ARG A 195 8.89 -14.55 -5.32
CA ARG A 195 10.06 -14.24 -6.16
C ARG A 195 10.86 -15.53 -6.47
N PRO A 196 11.30 -15.79 -7.72
CA PRO A 196 12.30 -16.83 -7.92
C PRO A 196 13.57 -16.47 -7.11
N PRO A 197 14.27 -17.47 -6.54
CA PRO A 197 15.56 -17.21 -5.91
C PRO A 197 16.50 -16.57 -6.94
N ARG A 198 17.32 -15.61 -6.47
CA ARG A 198 18.37 -14.98 -7.28
C ARG A 198 19.44 -15.99 -7.64
#